data_AF-W4UT13-F1
#
_entry.id   AF-W4UT13-F1
#
_cell.length_a   1.000
_cell.length_b   1.000
_cell.length_c   1.000
_cell.angle_alpha   90.00
_cell.angle_beta   90.00
_cell.angle_gamma   90.00
#
_symmetry.space_group_name_H-M   'P 1'
#
loop_
_entity.id
_entity.type
_entity.pdbx_description
1 polymer ?
#
loop_
_entity_poly.entity_id
_entity_poly.type
_entity_poly.pdbx_seq_one_letter_code
_entity_poly.pdbx_strand_id
1 'polypeptide(L)'
;MRRKLIGLICASLLALSAGAQPSSWFNDKDLTLTGVYYYPEHWDESQWERDFKQMHEMGFEFTHFAEFAWAQLEPEEGRYDFAWLIVR
;
A
#
# COMPACT_ATOMS: atom_id res chain seq x y z
N MET A 1 -52.40 -4.54 -10.82
CA MET A 1 -51.15 -4.96 -11.51
C MET A 1 -49.95 -4.05 -11.18
N ARG A 2 -50.07 -2.71 -11.23
CA ARG A 2 -48.98 -1.76 -10.90
C ARG A 2 -48.27 -1.97 -9.54
N ARG A 3 -49.00 -2.26 -8.46
CA ARG A 3 -48.41 -2.47 -7.12
C ARG A 3 -47.50 -3.71 -7.04
N LYS A 4 -47.86 -4.79 -7.72
CA LYS A 4 -47.04 -6.02 -7.79
C LYS A 4 -45.78 -5.80 -8.61
N LEU A 5 -45.87 -5.01 -9.69
CA LEU A 5 -44.74 -4.64 -10.53
C LEU A 5 -43.73 -3.76 -9.78
N ILE A 6 -44.20 -2.78 -9.01
CA ILE A 6 -43.33 -1.96 -8.15
C ILE A 6 -42.64 -2.82 -7.09
N GLY A 7 -43.37 -3.73 -6.45
CA GLY A 7 -42.79 -4.66 -5.48
C GLY A 7 -41.68 -5.54 -6.08
N LEU A 8 -41.89 -6.07 -7.29
CA LEU A 8 -40.89 -6.85 -8.03
C LEU A 8 -39.65 -6.03 -8.39
N ILE A 9 -39.83 -4.78 -8.85
CA ILE A 9 -38.72 -3.88 -9.18
C ILE A 9 -37.91 -3.54 -7.92
N CYS A 10 -38.58 -3.19 -6.82
CA CYS A 10 -37.91 -2.93 -5.54
C CYS A 10 -37.14 -4.16 -5.04
N ALA A 11 -37.73 -5.36 -5.13
CA ALA A 11 -37.07 -6.60 -4.73
C ALA A 11 -35.83 -6.91 -5.60
N SER A 12 -35.92 -6.68 -6.91
CA SER A 12 -34.78 -6.85 -7.82
C SER A 12 -33.65 -5.84 -7.56
N LEU A 13 -33.99 -4.58 -7.25
CA LEU A 13 -33.01 -3.54 -6.91
C LEU A 13 -32.30 -3.84 -5.58
N LEU A 14 -33.03 -4.32 -4.58
CA LEU A 14 -32.46 -4.78 -3.30
C LEU A 14 -31.51 -5.97 -3.49
N ALA A 15 -31.88 -6.95 -4.33
CA ALA A 15 -31.03 -8.09 -4.63
C ALA A 15 -29.74 -7.70 -5.38
N LEU A 16 -29.79 -6.71 -6.28
CA LEU A 16 -28.58 -6.21 -6.96
C LEU A 16 -27.60 -5.52 -6.00
N SER A 17 -28.10 -4.81 -4.97
CA SER A 17 -27.23 -4.15 -3.98
C SER A 17 -26.51 -5.11 -3.02
N ALA A 18 -27.02 -6.34 -2.85
CA ALA A 18 -26.42 -7.34 -1.97
C ALA A 18 -25.22 -8.08 -2.58
N GLY A 19 -24.92 -7.83 -3.86
CA GLY A 19 -23.83 -8.47 -4.60
C GLY A 19 -22.49 -7.73 -4.57
N ALA A 20 -22.32 -6.71 -3.71
CA ALA A 20 -21.02 -6.08 -3.54
C ALA A 20 -20.02 -7.14 -3.01
N GLN A 21 -19.03 -7.51 -3.83
CA GLN A 21 -18.06 -8.52 -3.43
C GLN A 21 -17.20 -7.98 -2.28
N PRO A 22 -17.10 -8.70 -1.14
CA PRO A 22 -16.09 -8.37 -0.15
C PRO A 22 -14.71 -8.61 -0.78
N SER A 23 -13.93 -7.55 -1.00
CA SER A 23 -12.57 -7.68 -1.48
C SER A 23 -11.71 -8.27 -0.38
N SER A 24 -11.19 -9.48 -0.55
CA SER A 24 -10.31 -10.13 0.42
C SER A 24 -8.83 -9.70 0.30
N TRP A 25 -8.54 -8.72 -0.56
CA TRP A 25 -7.16 -8.32 -0.88
C TRP A 25 -6.50 -7.54 0.26
N PHE A 26 -7.30 -6.86 1.07
CA PHE A 26 -6.83 -6.07 2.22
C PHE A 26 -7.73 -6.31 3.42
N ASN A 27 -7.17 -6.27 4.63
CA ASN A 27 -7.99 -6.27 5.83
C ASN A 27 -8.58 -4.87 6.03
N ASP A 28 -9.84 -4.80 6.47
CA ASP A 28 -10.54 -3.52 6.70
C ASP A 28 -9.78 -2.58 7.65
N LYS A 29 -9.08 -3.14 8.64
CA LYS A 29 -8.26 -2.39 9.60
C LYS A 29 -7.02 -1.73 8.99
N ASP A 30 -6.57 -2.19 7.82
CA ASP A 30 -5.33 -1.75 7.17
C ASP A 30 -5.62 -0.75 6.03
N LEU A 31 -6.87 -0.28 5.88
CA LEU A 31 -7.24 0.63 4.79
C LEU A 31 -6.76 2.07 4.99
N THR A 32 -6.26 2.40 6.20
CA THR A 32 -5.79 3.74 6.57
C THR A 32 -4.43 3.69 7.24
N LEU A 33 -3.55 2.76 6.82
CA LEU A 33 -2.21 2.68 7.36
C LEU A 33 -1.47 4.01 7.16
N THR A 34 -0.73 4.44 8.18
CA THR A 34 0.09 5.65 8.10
C THR A 34 1.53 5.29 7.83
N GLY A 35 2.06 5.76 6.70
CA GLY A 35 3.44 5.51 6.29
C GLY A 35 4.25 6.77 6.09
N VAL A 36 5.55 6.59 5.87
CA VAL A 36 6.51 7.69 5.63
C VAL A 36 7.46 7.36 4.47
N TYR A 37 7.83 8.38 3.71
CA TYR A 37 8.85 8.27 2.68
C TYR A 37 10.24 8.30 3.33
N TYR A 38 11.10 7.37 2.94
CA TYR A 38 12.48 7.34 3.38
C TYR A 38 13.40 7.01 2.21
N TYR A 39 14.59 7.59 2.23
CA TYR A 39 15.54 7.49 1.13
C TYR A 39 16.85 6.93 1.71
N PRO A 40 16.92 5.60 1.96
CA PRO A 40 18.11 4.99 2.56
C PRO A 40 19.37 5.25 1.73
N GLU A 41 19.24 5.42 0.40
CA GLU A 41 20.32 5.78 -0.51
C GLU A 41 20.98 7.15 -0.21
N HIS A 42 20.35 8.00 0.61
CA HIS A 42 20.90 9.29 1.05
C HIS A 42 21.65 9.21 2.38
N TRP A 43 21.59 8.08 3.08
CA TRP A 43 22.14 7.91 4.43
C TRP A 43 23.13 6.76 4.48
N ASP A 44 24.10 6.87 5.38
CA ASP A 44 25.00 5.75 5.70
C ASP A 44 24.19 4.60 6.32
N GLU A 45 24.48 3.35 5.91
CA GLU A 45 23.74 2.16 6.35
C GLU A 45 23.70 2.00 7.87
N SER A 46 24.73 2.48 8.59
CA SER A 46 24.78 2.45 10.05
C SER A 46 23.66 3.25 10.74
N GLN A 47 22.96 4.10 9.99
CA GLN A 47 21.87 4.94 10.49
C GLN A 47 20.49 4.30 10.31
N TRP A 48 20.36 3.34 9.40
CA TRP A 48 19.05 2.80 9.01
C TRP A 48 18.31 2.16 10.19
N GLU A 49 18.99 1.36 11.00
CA GLU A 49 18.39 0.69 12.15
C GLU A 49 17.81 1.71 13.15
N ARG A 50 18.56 2.78 13.43
CA ARG A 50 18.12 3.88 14.29
C ARG A 50 16.88 4.55 13.70
N ASP A 51 16.89 4.85 12.40
CA ASP A 51 15.82 5.59 11.75
C ASP A 51 14.53 4.75 11.70
N PHE A 52 14.61 3.47 11.34
CA PHE A 52 13.45 2.57 11.36
C PHE A 52 12.91 2.36 12.77
N LYS A 53 13.78 2.26 13.78
CA LYS A 53 13.35 2.21 15.17
C LYS A 53 12.55 3.46 15.56
N GLN A 54 13.04 4.64 15.20
CA GLN A 54 12.32 5.89 15.48
C GLN A 54 10.99 5.99 14.71
N MET A 55 10.94 5.56 13.44
CA MET A 55 9.69 5.53 12.67
C MET A 55 8.65 4.63 13.34
N HIS A 56 9.06 3.45 13.78
CA HIS A 56 8.20 2.54 14.51
C HIS A 56 7.72 3.14 15.85
N GLU A 57 8.61 3.76 16.62
CA GLU A 57 8.27 4.43 17.88
C GLU A 57 7.31 5.61 17.69
N MET A 58 7.36 6.29 16.54
CA MET A 58 6.43 7.35 16.15
C MET A 58 5.07 6.83 15.64
N GLY A 59 4.91 5.52 15.45
CA GLY A 59 3.68 4.89 15.00
C GLY A 59 3.50 4.81 13.49
N PHE A 60 4.57 4.98 12.71
CA PHE A 60 4.52 4.67 11.28
C PHE A 60 4.49 3.15 11.06
N GLU A 61 3.63 2.69 10.16
CA GLU A 61 3.32 1.27 9.97
C GLU A 61 4.05 0.68 8.77
N PHE A 62 4.38 1.52 7.78
CA PHE A 62 5.17 1.15 6.64
C PHE A 62 5.99 2.35 6.15
N THR A 63 6.91 2.08 5.24
CA THR A 63 7.70 3.13 4.61
C THR A 63 7.88 2.83 3.13
N HIS A 64 7.95 3.91 2.36
CA HIS A 64 8.12 3.88 0.92
C HIS A 64 9.55 4.30 0.59
N PHE A 65 10.23 3.49 -0.22
CA PHE A 65 11.63 3.70 -0.63
C PHE A 65 11.77 3.63 -2.15
N ALA A 66 12.94 4.06 -2.64
CA ALA A 66 13.36 3.94 -4.04
C ALA A 66 12.51 4.72 -5.06
N GLU A 67 11.71 5.70 -4.63
CA GLU A 67 10.90 6.56 -5.51
C GLU A 67 11.77 7.33 -6.53
N PHE A 68 12.98 7.75 -6.13
CA PHE A 68 13.91 8.51 -6.95
C PHE A 68 15.27 7.82 -7.16
N ALA A 69 15.37 6.53 -6.83
CA ALA A 69 16.65 5.83 -6.76
C ALA A 69 17.08 5.17 -8.09
N TRP A 70 16.57 5.59 -9.25
CA TRP A 70 16.87 4.93 -10.52
C TRP A 70 18.37 4.91 -10.82
N ALA A 71 19.09 5.98 -10.52
CA ALA A 71 20.54 6.05 -10.73
C ALA A 71 21.32 5.05 -9.87
N GLN A 72 20.78 4.64 -8.72
CA GLN A 72 21.33 3.60 -7.86
C GLN A 72 20.88 2.20 -8.29
N LEU A 73 19.64 2.07 -8.76
CA LEU A 73 19.08 0.80 -9.23
C LEU A 73 19.63 0.37 -10.60
N GLU A 74 19.89 1.33 -11.50
CA GLU A 74 20.49 1.11 -12.82
C GLU A 74 21.60 2.16 -13.06
N PRO A 75 22.80 1.97 -12.46
CA PRO A 75 23.88 2.94 -12.58
C PRO A 75 24.46 3.06 -13.99
N GLU A 76 24.31 2.01 -14.79
CA GLU A 76 24.65 1.95 -16.21
C GLU A 76 23.50 1.26 -16.96
N GLU A 77 23.23 1.67 -18.20
CA GLU A 77 22.14 1.10 -19.01
C GLU A 77 22.25 -0.44 -19.09
N GLY A 78 21.19 -1.12 -18.67
CA GLY A 78 21.12 -2.57 -18.62
C GLY A 78 21.88 -3.23 -17.45
N ARG A 79 22.52 -2.46 -16.56
CA ARG A 79 23.20 -2.96 -15.36
C ARG A 79 22.43 -2.57 -14.10
N TYR A 80 21.76 -3.55 -13.51
CA TYR A 80 20.95 -3.34 -12.31
C TYR A 80 21.69 -3.72 -11.01
N ASP A 81 21.57 -2.89 -9.98
CA ASP A 81 22.07 -3.14 -8.63
C ASP A 81 20.97 -2.96 -7.58
N PHE A 82 20.58 -4.08 -6.96
CA PHE A 82 19.58 -4.13 -5.90
C PHE A 82 20.18 -4.44 -4.52
N ALA A 83 21.51 -4.54 -4.41
CA ALA A 83 22.16 -5.02 -3.18
C ALA A 83 21.86 -4.13 -1.97
N TRP A 84 21.80 -2.81 -2.19
CA TRP A 84 21.51 -1.81 -1.17
C TRP A 84 20.03 -1.75 -0.77
N LEU A 85 19.11 -2.17 -1.67
CA LEU A 85 17.67 -2.10 -1.43
C LEU A 85 17.20 -3.17 -0.43
N ILE A 86 18.00 -4.22 -0.25
CA ILE A 86 17.74 -5.26 0.74
C ILE A 86 18.17 -4.72 2.10
N VAL A 87 17.24 -4.12 2.83
CA VAL A 87 17.42 -3.81 4.26
C VAL A 87 17.78 -5.12 4.97
N ARG A 88 19.02 -5.21 5.47
CA ARG A 88 19.52 -6.37 6.22
C ARG A 88 19.18 -6.28 7.70
#